data_AF-A0A1I1S3Q0-F1
#
_entry.id   AF-A0A1I1S3Q0-F1
#
_cell.length_a   1.000
_cell.length_b   1.000
_cell.length_c   1.000
_cell.angle_alpha   90.00
_cell.angle_beta   90.00
_cell.angle_gamma   90.00
#
_symmetry.space_group_name_H-M   'P 1'
#
loop_
_entity.id
_entity.type
_entity.pdbx_description
1 polymer ?
#
loop_
_entity_poly.entity_id
_entity_poly.type
_entity_poly.pdbx_seq_one_letter_code
_entity_poly.pdbx_strand_id
1 'polypeptide(L)'
;MGKSFFQIKYEITRNYYIYLNIDKYTPEQSAGRCYDDFYEEIQNNGIESIVVISTIIGLQSTNKGNFDEDDLSNIKIILDLYKSIDIKECLNEFECEYLQDDIGWLQNYYEEITKN
;
A
#
# COMPACT_ATOMS: atom_id res chain seq x y z
N MET A 1 -8.53 -17.28 8.74
CA MET A 1 -9.36 -16.36 7.94
C MET A 1 -8.54 -15.10 7.79
N GLY A 2 -8.18 -14.74 6.56
CA GLY A 2 -7.48 -13.47 6.30
C GLY A 2 -8.35 -12.28 6.69
N LYS A 3 -7.73 -11.14 6.99
CA LYS A 3 -8.44 -9.88 7.23
C LYS A 3 -9.12 -9.43 5.94
N SER A 4 -10.30 -8.80 6.03
CA SER A 4 -10.98 -8.27 4.84
C SER A 4 -10.26 -7.03 4.29
N PHE A 5 -10.50 -6.70 3.01
CA PHE A 5 -9.91 -5.54 2.32
C PHE A 5 -10.00 -4.25 3.15
N PHE A 6 -11.22 -3.85 3.54
CA PHE A 6 -11.43 -2.61 4.30
C PHE A 6 -10.88 -2.69 5.73
N GLN A 7 -10.82 -3.90 6.32
CA GLN A 7 -10.20 -4.07 7.63
C GLN A 7 -8.69 -3.82 7.55
N ILE A 8 -8.00 -4.35 6.53
CA ILE A 8 -6.57 -4.08 6.30
C ILE A 8 -6.34 -2.58 6.13
N LYS A 9 -7.08 -1.93 5.22
CA LYS A 9 -6.92 -0.48 4.98
C LYS A 9 -7.18 0.34 6.25
N TYR A 10 -8.20 -0.02 7.02
CA TYR A 10 -8.53 0.65 8.29
C TYR A 10 -7.39 0.51 9.31
N GLU A 11 -6.89 -0.71 9.53
CA GLU A 11 -5.85 -0.97 10.53
C GLU A 11 -4.54 -0.25 10.16
N ILE A 12 -4.14 -0.29 8.88
CA ILE A 12 -2.96 0.45 8.39
C ILE A 12 -3.14 1.95 8.62
N THR A 13 -4.27 2.51 8.18
CA THR A 13 -4.55 3.94 8.32
C THR A 13 -4.52 4.37 9.77
N ARG A 14 -5.15 3.58 10.65
CA ARG A 14 -5.17 3.83 12.09
C ARG A 14 -3.75 3.80 12.67
N ASN A 15 -2.97 2.76 12.38
CA ASN A 15 -1.62 2.61 12.94
C ASN A 15 -0.70 3.71 12.41
N TYR A 16 -0.73 3.98 11.10
CA TYR A 16 0.04 5.06 10.48
C TYR A 16 -0.19 6.40 11.17
N TYR A 17 -1.46 6.77 11.43
CA TYR A 17 -1.76 8.04 12.09
C TYR A 17 -1.51 8.04 13.60
N ILE A 18 -1.49 6.88 14.27
CA ILE A 18 -0.98 6.77 15.63
C ILE A 18 0.53 7.08 15.63
N TYR A 19 1.30 6.45 14.75
CA TYR A 19 2.73 6.67 14.63
C TYR A 19 3.06 8.14 14.30
N LEU A 20 2.35 8.71 13.34
CA LEU A 20 2.54 10.08 12.91
C LEU A 20 2.18 11.09 14.02
N ASN A 21 1.00 10.94 14.64
CA ASN A 21 0.46 12.00 15.50
C ASN A 21 0.73 11.80 16.98
N ILE A 22 0.83 10.56 17.44
CA ILE A 22 1.05 10.24 18.86
C ILE A 22 2.54 10.05 19.09
N ASP A 23 3.17 9.15 18.32
CA ASP A 23 4.58 8.80 18.50
C ASP A 23 5.55 9.82 17.85
N LYS A 24 4.99 10.79 17.11
CA LYS A 24 5.71 11.90 16.47
C LYS A 24 6.75 11.45 15.45
N TYR A 25 6.48 10.34 14.78
CA TYR A 25 7.31 9.84 13.68
C TYR A 25 7.15 10.73 12.44
N THR A 26 8.15 10.70 11.57
CA THR A 26 7.99 11.26 10.21
C THR A 26 7.03 10.39 9.38
N PRO A 27 6.50 10.88 8.25
CA PRO A 27 5.75 10.05 7.31
C PRO A 27 6.48 8.75 6.94
N GLU A 28 7.78 8.82 6.64
CA GLU A 28 8.61 7.68 6.26
C GLU A 28 8.78 6.69 7.42
N GLN A 29 9.01 7.19 8.65
CA GLN A 29 9.09 6.34 9.83
C GLN A 29 7.75 5.67 10.15
N SER A 30 6.63 6.36 9.91
CA SER A 30 5.28 5.83 10.11
C SER A 30 4.98 4.74 9.08
N ALA A 31 5.36 4.94 7.81
CA ALA A 31 5.27 3.92 6.77
C ALA A 31 6.13 2.70 7.09
N GLY A 32 7.38 2.91 7.50
CA GLY A 32 8.30 1.85 7.94
C GLY A 32 7.70 0.95 9.02
N ARG A 33 7.05 1.55 10.03
CA ARG A 33 6.34 0.77 11.05
C ARG A 33 5.14 0.00 10.52
N CYS A 34 4.40 0.56 9.57
CA CYS A 34 3.32 -0.18 8.93
C CYS A 34 3.85 -1.36 8.10
N TYR A 35 5.00 -1.24 7.45
CA TYR A 35 5.63 -2.38 6.79
C TYR A 35 6.02 -3.49 7.79
N ASP A 36 6.56 -3.12 8.96
CA ASP A 36 6.86 -4.07 10.04
C ASP A 36 5.58 -4.76 10.56
N ASP A 37 4.54 -3.98 10.86
CA ASP A 37 3.29 -4.47 11.47
C ASP A 37 2.51 -5.44 10.55
N PHE A 38 2.60 -5.25 9.23
CA PHE A 38 1.87 -6.02 8.22
C PHE A 38 2.79 -6.90 7.38
N TYR A 39 3.96 -7.26 7.93
CA TYR A 39 4.95 -8.07 7.23
C TYR A 39 4.38 -9.41 6.74
N GLU A 40 3.54 -10.08 7.53
CA GLU A 40 2.94 -11.36 7.15
C GLU A 40 2.02 -11.21 5.92
N GLU A 41 1.16 -10.19 5.90
CA GLU A 41 0.30 -9.90 4.76
C GLU A 41 1.12 -9.53 3.50
N ILE A 42 2.25 -8.84 3.67
CA ILE A 42 3.17 -8.51 2.56
C ILE A 42 3.83 -9.77 1.99
N GLN A 43 4.28 -10.69 2.83
CA GLN A 43 4.98 -11.90 2.38
C GLN A 43 4.08 -12.94 1.68
N ASN A 44 2.75 -12.82 1.82
CA ASN A 44 1.82 -13.77 1.22
C ASN A 44 1.73 -13.66 -0.32
N ASN A 45 2.31 -12.63 -0.94
CA ASN A 45 2.29 -12.40 -2.39
C ASN A 45 0.89 -12.56 -3.00
N GLY A 46 -0.12 -12.05 -2.29
CA GLY A 46 -1.53 -12.17 -2.65
C GLY A 46 -2.21 -10.80 -2.76
N ILE A 47 -3.55 -10.82 -2.77
CA ILE A 47 -4.32 -9.58 -2.83
C ILE A 47 -4.04 -8.69 -1.62
N GLU A 48 -3.85 -9.29 -0.44
CA GLU A 48 -3.52 -8.59 0.79
C GLU A 48 -2.21 -7.81 0.67
N SER A 49 -1.20 -8.39 0.02
CA SER A 49 0.10 -7.74 -0.19
C SER A 49 -0.05 -6.47 -1.02
N ILE A 50 -0.89 -6.52 -2.07
CA ILE A 50 -1.21 -5.34 -2.90
C ILE A 50 -1.90 -4.28 -2.05
N VAL A 51 -2.93 -4.66 -1.28
CA VAL A 51 -3.71 -3.74 -0.45
C VAL A 51 -2.85 -3.06 0.61
N VAL A 52 -1.96 -3.80 1.25
CA VAL A 52 -1.08 -3.28 2.30
C VAL A 52 -0.15 -2.23 1.73
N ILE A 53 0.63 -2.60 0.71
CA ILE A 53 1.66 -1.73 0.16
C ILE A 53 1.02 -0.51 -0.50
N SER A 54 -0.06 -0.69 -1.29
CA SER A 54 -0.74 0.45 -1.93
C SER A 54 -1.26 1.46 -0.91
N THR A 55 -1.78 0.97 0.22
CA THR A 55 -2.30 1.83 1.29
C THR A 55 -1.18 2.57 2.02
N ILE A 56 -0.07 1.90 2.36
CA ILE A 56 1.07 2.53 3.02
C ILE A 56 1.64 3.66 2.15
N ILE A 57 1.88 3.38 0.87
CA ILE A 57 2.45 4.35 -0.07
C ILE A 57 1.49 5.51 -0.31
N GLY A 58 0.18 5.23 -0.45
CA GLY A 58 -0.84 6.27 -0.58
C GLY A 58 -0.88 7.20 0.64
N LEU A 59 -0.74 6.66 1.86
CA LEU A 59 -0.67 7.46 3.09
C LEU A 59 0.61 8.28 3.18
N GLN A 60 1.77 7.69 2.85
CA GLN A 60 3.05 8.40 2.82
C GLN A 60 2.98 9.58 1.83
N SER A 61 2.45 9.34 0.63
CA SER A 61 2.23 10.37 -0.39
C SER A 61 1.31 11.49 0.10
N THR A 62 0.15 11.13 0.66
CA THR A 62 -0.85 12.07 1.19
C THR A 62 -0.26 12.98 2.26
N ASN A 63 0.65 12.44 3.08
CA ASN A 63 1.32 13.17 4.15
C ASN A 63 2.67 13.77 3.71
N LYS A 64 2.94 13.86 2.40
CA LYS A 64 4.14 14.47 1.80
C LYS A 64 5.45 13.85 2.29
N GLY A 65 5.44 12.55 2.55
CA GLY A 65 6.65 11.77 2.78
C GLY A 65 7.49 11.67 1.51
N ASN A 66 8.80 11.56 1.69
CA ASN A 66 9.72 11.25 0.60
C ASN A 66 9.69 9.75 0.31
N PHE A 67 9.97 9.38 -0.93
CA PHE A 67 10.06 7.98 -1.36
C PHE A 67 11.50 7.65 -1.71
N ASP A 68 11.97 6.49 -1.26
CA ASP A 68 13.31 5.98 -1.55
C ASP A 68 13.27 4.84 -2.58
N GLU A 69 14.43 4.20 -2.79
CA GLU A 69 14.57 3.10 -3.74
C GLU A 69 13.79 1.84 -3.30
N ASP A 70 13.61 1.63 -2.00
CA ASP A 70 12.86 0.50 -1.46
C ASP A 70 11.36 0.70 -1.70
N ASP A 71 10.85 1.93 -1.51
CA ASP A 71 9.49 2.29 -1.88
C ASP A 71 9.22 2.07 -3.38
N LEU A 72 10.12 2.54 -4.25
CA LEU A 72 9.97 2.33 -5.70
C LEU A 72 10.00 0.83 -6.06
N SER A 73 10.84 0.05 -5.39
CA SER A 73 10.89 -1.40 -5.55
C SER A 73 9.58 -2.06 -5.13
N ASN A 74 9.01 -1.64 -4.00
CA ASN A 74 7.70 -2.11 -3.53
C ASN A 74 6.57 -1.77 -4.51
N ILE A 75 6.55 -0.55 -5.05
CA ILE A 75 5.57 -0.16 -6.08
C ILE A 75 5.67 -1.09 -7.29
N LYS A 76 6.88 -1.31 -7.80
CA LYS A 76 7.09 -2.21 -8.95
C LYS A 76 6.57 -3.62 -8.66
N ILE A 77 6.90 -4.17 -7.48
CA ILE A 77 6.47 -5.51 -7.07
C ILE A 77 4.95 -5.61 -7.09
N ILE A 78 4.23 -4.65 -6.51
CA ILE A 78 2.76 -4.72 -6.48
C ILE A 78 2.11 -4.46 -7.83
N LEU A 79 2.69 -3.63 -8.69
CA LEU A 79 2.19 -3.43 -10.05
C LEU A 79 2.31 -4.71 -10.88
N ASP A 80 3.39 -5.46 -10.70
CA ASP A 80 3.57 -6.75 -11.36
C ASP A 80 2.68 -7.83 -10.75
N LEU A 81 2.53 -7.84 -9.43
CA LEU A 81 1.62 -8.75 -8.73
C LEU A 81 0.16 -8.51 -9.15
N TYR A 82 -0.27 -7.25 -9.24
CA TYR A 82 -1.61 -6.87 -9.67
C TYR A 82 -1.95 -7.36 -11.08
N LYS A 83 -0.98 -7.38 -12.01
CA LYS A 83 -1.17 -7.94 -13.36
C LYS A 83 -1.35 -9.47 -13.36
N SER A 84 -0.91 -10.15 -12.30
CA SER A 84 -0.91 -11.61 -12.21
C SER A 84 -2.10 -12.20 -11.44
N ILE A 85 -2.90 -11.36 -10.77
CA ILE A 85 -4.03 -11.78 -9.94
C ILE A 85 -5.35 -11.36 -10.61
N ASP A 86 -6.34 -12.26 -10.64
CA ASP A 86 -7.72 -11.88 -10.97
C ASP A 86 -8.41 -11.32 -9.73
N ILE A 87 -8.35 -9.99 -9.57
CA ILE A 87 -8.90 -9.32 -8.40
C ILE A 87 -10.41 -9.53 -8.22
N LYS A 88 -11.14 -9.86 -9.30
CA LYS A 88 -12.59 -10.09 -9.25
C LYS A 88 -12.96 -11.42 -8.61
N GLU A 89 -12.02 -12.36 -8.54
CA GLU A 89 -12.19 -13.60 -7.78
C GLU A 89 -11.91 -13.41 -6.28
N CYS A 90 -11.18 -12.35 -5.92
CA CYS A 90 -10.76 -12.08 -4.55
C CYS A 90 -11.62 -11.03 -3.83
N LEU A 91 -12.15 -10.06 -4.57
CA LEU A 91 -12.75 -8.84 -4.04
C LEU A 91 -14.16 -8.64 -4.59
N ASN A 92 -15.00 -7.94 -3.82
CA ASN A 92 -16.28 -7.46 -4.34
C ASN A 92 -16.10 -6.24 -5.27
N GLU A 93 -17.18 -5.82 -5.94
CA GLU A 93 -17.16 -4.73 -6.91
C GLU A 93 -16.60 -3.43 -6.33
N PHE A 94 -17.05 -3.02 -5.14
CA PHE A 94 -16.57 -1.80 -4.50
C PHE A 94 -15.09 -1.90 -4.12
N GLU A 95 -14.67 -3.03 -3.56
CA GLU A 95 -13.26 -3.27 -3.21
C GLU A 95 -12.35 -3.27 -4.46
N CYS A 96 -12.84 -3.80 -5.59
CA CYS A 96 -12.15 -3.72 -6.87
C CYS A 96 -11.96 -2.28 -7.33
N GLU A 97 -13.03 -1.45 -7.29
CA GLU A 97 -12.96 -0.04 -7.69
C GLU A 97 -11.92 0.72 -6.84
N TYR A 98 -11.98 0.56 -5.52
CA TYR A 98 -11.00 1.19 -4.62
C TYR A 98 -9.56 0.77 -4.93
N LEU A 99 -9.33 -0.53 -5.16
CA LEU A 99 -7.99 -1.01 -5.48
C LEU A 99 -7.51 -0.52 -6.85
N GLN A 100 -8.41 -0.45 -7.83
CA GLN A 100 -8.11 0.06 -9.17
C GLN A 100 -7.68 1.52 -9.13
N ASP A 101 -8.34 2.35 -8.33
CA ASP A 101 -7.96 3.74 -8.13
C ASP A 101 -6.57 3.86 -7.49
N ASP A 102 -6.30 3.09 -6.43
CA ASP A 102 -5.00 3.05 -5.77
C ASP A 102 -3.87 2.65 -6.75
N ILE A 103 -4.10 1.58 -7.52
CA ILE A 103 -3.12 1.07 -8.49
C ILE A 103 -2.94 2.02 -9.68
N GLY A 104 -4.02 2.63 -10.17
CA GLY A 104 -3.95 3.61 -11.24
C GLY A 104 -3.09 4.81 -10.86
N TRP A 105 -3.23 5.29 -9.63
CA TRP A 105 -2.37 6.35 -9.10
C TRP A 105 -0.90 5.91 -9.02
N LEU A 106 -0.63 4.72 -8.45
CA LEU A 106 0.73 4.19 -8.31
C LEU A 106 1.44 3.97 -9.64
N GLN A 107 0.73 3.46 -10.65
CA GLN A 107 1.27 3.26 -11.99
C GLN A 107 1.71 4.59 -12.60
N ASN A 108 0.86 5.63 -12.50
CA ASN A 108 1.20 6.96 -13.00
C ASN A 108 2.43 7.55 -12.27
N TYR A 109 2.43 7.46 -10.94
CA TYR A 109 3.53 7.94 -10.11
C TYR A 109 4.86 7.25 -10.45
N TYR A 110 4.85 5.92 -10.58
CA TYR A 110 6.05 5.13 -10.92
C TYR A 110 6.59 5.50 -12.31
N GLU A 111 5.72 5.71 -13.30
CA GLU A 111 6.11 6.13 -14.63
C GLU A 111 6.72 7.53 -14.67
N GLU A 112 6.17 8.48 -13.90
CA GLU A 112 6.70 9.85 -13.83
C GLU A 112 8.13 9.90 -13.30
N ILE A 113 8.45 9.03 -12.34
CA ILE A 113 9.77 8.98 -11.72
C ILE A 113 10.77 8.21 -12.59
N THR A 114 10.34 7.12 -13.23
CA THR A 114 11.25 6.24 -13.99
C THR A 114 11.51 6.68 -15.43
N LYS A 115 10.74 7.63 -15.97
CA LYS A 115 10.95 8.21 -17.31
C LYS A 115 11.95 9.39 -17.33
N ASN A 116 12.37 9.89 -16.15
CA ASN A 116 13.41 10.92 -16.00
C ASN A 116 14.81 10.30 -15.86
#